data_AF-A0A5M5BXN0-F1
#
_entry.id   AF-A0A5M5BXN0-F1
#
_cell.length_a   1.000
_cell.length_b   1.000
_cell.length_c   1.000
_cell.angle_alpha   90.00
_cell.angle_beta   90.00
_cell.angle_gamma   90.00
#
_symmetry.space_group_name_H-M   'P 1'
#
loop_
_entity.id
_entity.type
_entity.pdbx_description
1 polymer ?
#
loop_
_entity_poly.entity_id
_entity_poly.type
_entity_poly.pdbx_seq_one_letter_code
_entity_poly.pdbx_strand_id
1 'polypeptide(L)' 'GQTLAEMALAWVLKDERMTSVIVGASSVNQLADNLKALDHLEFSADELKEIEQILPE' A
#
# COMPACT_ATOMS: atom_id res chain seq x y z
N GLY A 1 -4.48 0.72 -11.26
CA GLY A 1 -3.75 -0.56 -11.16
C GLY A 1 -2.36 -0.25 -10.65
N GLN A 2 -1.92 -0.91 -9.59
CA GLN A 2 -0.74 -0.53 -8.81
C GLN A 2 0.26 -1.69 -8.68
N THR A 3 1.52 -1.37 -8.45
CA THR A 3 2.56 -2.36 -8.16
C THR A 3 2.35 -3.00 -6.79
N LEU A 4 2.98 -4.14 -6.53
CA LEU A 4 2.92 -4.78 -5.21
C LEU A 4 3.48 -3.87 -4.10
N ALA A 5 4.52 -3.10 -4.40
CA ALA A 5 5.11 -2.15 -3.46
C ALA A 5 4.12 -1.01 -3.14
N GLU A 6 3.48 -0.45 -4.17
CA GLU A 6 2.43 0.56 -4.01
C GLU A 6 1.25 0.01 -3.19
N MET A 7 0.81 -1.22 -3.48
CA MET A 7 -0.27 -1.89 -2.74
C MET A 7 0.09 -2.13 -1.27
N ALA A 8 1.33 -2.53 -0.98
CA ALA A 8 1.78 -2.72 0.40
C ALA A 8 1.78 -1.41 1.19
N LEU A 9 2.17 -0.30 0.57
CA LEU A 9 2.12 1.03 1.19
C LEU A 9 0.68 1.49 1.41
N ALA A 10 -0.18 1.34 0.41
CA ALA A 10 -1.60 1.63 0.51
C ALA A 10 -2.27 0.79 1.62
N TRP A 11 -1.91 -0.49 1.74
CA TRP A 11 -2.45 -1.38 2.77
C TRP A 11 -2.17 -0.89 4.20
N VAL A 12 -0.97 -0.37 4.46
CA VAL A 12 -0.62 0.18 5.78
C VAL A 12 -1.34 1.51 6.02
N LEU A 13 -1.46 2.35 5.00
CA LEU A 13 -2.07 3.67 5.09
C LEU A 13 -3.60 3.65 5.08
N LYS A 14 -4.23 2.54 4.70
CA LYS A 14 -5.69 2.39 4.72
C LYS A 14 -6.29 2.45 6.14
N ASP A 15 -5.50 2.10 7.16
CA ASP A 15 -5.95 2.08 8.55
C ASP A 15 -5.83 3.48 9.15
N GLU A 16 -6.97 4.13 9.44
CA GLU A 16 -7.02 5.48 10.02
C GLU A 16 -6.27 5.61 11.37
N ARG A 17 -5.98 4.49 12.04
CA ARG A 17 -5.18 4.48 13.28
C ARG A 17 -3.69 4.68 13.01
N MET A 18 -3.24 4.48 11.77
CA MET A 18 -1.85 4.66 11.36
C MET A 18 -1.61 6.10 10.89
N THR A 19 -0.79 6.84 11.63
CA THR A 19 -0.52 8.26 11.32
C THR A 19 0.44 8.44 10.14
N SER A 20 1.38 7.52 9.94
CA SER A 20 2.39 7.61 8.87
C SER A 20 3.06 6.26 8.62
N VAL A 21 3.58 6.08 7.41
CA VAL A 21 4.47 4.97 7.04
C VAL A 21 5.89 5.51 6.79
N ILE A 22 6.92 4.78 7.24
CA ILE A 22 8.32 5.14 7.00
C ILE A 22 8.81 4.34 5.80
N VAL A 23 9.23 5.02 4.74
CA VAL A 23 9.72 4.40 3.51
C VAL A 23 11.21 4.67 3.29
N GLY A 24 11.94 3.63 2.87
CA GLY A 24 13.28 3.78 2.33
C GLY A 24 13.22 4.02 0.82
N ALA A 25 14.05 4.93 0.32
CA ALA A 25 14.23 5.15 -1.12
C ALA A 25 15.73 5.30 -1.43
N SER A 26 16.20 4.56 -2.42
CA SER A 26 17.58 4.59 -2.94
C SER A 26 17.73 5.51 -4.15
N SER A 27 16.62 6.00 -4.70
CA SER A 27 16.59 6.94 -5.81
C SER A 27 15.32 7.80 -5.78
N VAL A 28 15.35 8.93 -6.50
CA VAL A 28 14.19 9.82 -6.66
C VAL A 28 13.04 9.10 -7.37
N ASN A 29 13.33 8.24 -8.34
CA ASN A 29 12.30 7.47 -9.03
C ASN A 29 11.58 6.50 -8.08
N GLN A 30 12.33 5.79 -7.22
CA GLN A 30 11.74 4.92 -6.21
C GLN A 30 10.86 5.70 -5.23
N LEU A 31 11.29 6.91 -4.84
CA LEU A 31 10.46 7.79 -4.02
C LEU A 31 9.17 8.19 -4.75
N ALA A 32 9.25 8.54 -6.04
CA ALA A 32 8.08 8.87 -6.84
C ALA A 32 7.11 7.68 -6.99
N ASP A 33 7.63 6.46 -7.16
CA ASP A 33 6.82 5.25 -7.20
C ASP A 33 6.16 4.96 -5.84
N ASN A 34 6.88 5.13 -4.73
CA ASN A 34 6.28 5.02 -3.39
C ASN A 34 5.13 6.02 -3.17
N LEU A 35 5.25 7.23 -3.74
CA LEU A 35 4.21 8.27 -3.63
C LEU A 35 2.95 7.93 -4.45
N LYS A 36 3.06 7.17 -5.55
CA LYS A 36 1.90 6.75 -6.35
C LYS A 36 0.93 5.84 -5.57
N ALA A 37 1.39 5.20 -4.50
CA ALA A 37 0.52 4.46 -3.60
C ALA A 37 -0.62 5.31 -3.03
N LEU A 38 -0.40 6.63 -2.88
CA LEU A 38 -1.39 7.57 -2.38
C LEU A 38 -2.57 7.78 -3.36
N ASP A 39 -2.40 7.45 -4.63
CA ASP A 39 -3.45 7.58 -5.64
C ASP A 39 -4.51 6.47 -5.52
N HIS A 40 -4.21 5.37 -4.81
CA HIS A 40 -5.06 4.18 -4.68
C HIS A 40 -5.03 3.61 -3.25
N LEU A 41 -5.45 4.41 -2.27
CA LEU A 41 -5.50 4.02 -0.86
C LEU A 41 -6.71 3.15 -0.50
N GLU A 42 -7.75 3.19 -1.31
CA GLU A 42 -8.99 2.46 -1.07
C GLU A 42 -8.91 1.06 -1.66
N PHE A 43 -9.34 0.08 -0.86
CA PHE A 43 -9.48 -1.31 -1.28
C PHE A 43 -10.97 -1.65 -1.33
N SER A 44 -11.39 -2.32 -2.39
CA SER A 44 -12.72 -2.91 -2.46
C SER A 44 -12.86 -4.07 -1.46
N ALA A 45 -14.10 -4.41 -1.09
CA ALA A 45 -14.35 -5.52 -0.19
C ALA A 45 -13.84 -6.87 -0.75
N ASP A 46 -13.88 -7.05 -2.07
CA ASP A 46 -13.38 -8.25 -2.74
C ASP A 46 -11.85 -8.32 -2.67
N GLU A 47 -11.13 -7.23 -2.92
CA GLU A 47 -9.67 -7.16 -2.80
C GLU A 47 -9.22 -7.43 -1.36
N LEU A 48 -9.90 -6.85 -0.37
CA LEU A 48 -9.60 -7.10 1.05
C LEU A 48 -9.75 -8.58 1.39
N LYS A 49 -10.83 -9.21 0.90
CA LYS A 49 -11.10 -10.63 1.14
C LYS A 49 -10.05 -11.52 0.48
N GLU A 50 -9.61 -11.20 -0.74
CA GLU A 50 -8.53 -11.95 -1.40
C GLU A 50 -7.21 -11.82 -0.63
N ILE A 51 -6.88 -10.62 -0.15
CA ILE A 51 -5.66 -10.39 0.65
C ILE A 51 -5.72 -11.20 1.95
N GLU A 52 -6.85 -11.18 2.66
CA GLU A 52 -7.06 -11.97 3.89
C GLU A 52 -6.95 -13.47 3.66
N GLN A 53 -7.32 -13.99 2.48
CA GLN A 53 -7.17 -15.40 2.14
C GLN A 53 -5.71 -15.82 1.89
N ILE A 54 -4.86 -14.89 1.45
CA ILE A 54 -3.45 -15.16 1.15
C ILE A 54 -2.57 -14.99 2.39
N LEU A 55 -2.97 -14.12 3.33
CA LEU A 55 -2.22 -13.87 4.56
C LEU A 55 -2.27 -15.09 5.50
N PRO A 56 -1.12 -15.60 5.97
CA PRO A 56 -1.08 -16.66 6.98
C PRO A 56 -1.53 -16.13 8.35
N GLU A 57 -2.10 -17.02 9.18
CA GLU A 57 -2.42 -16.76 10.61
C GLU A 57 -1.17 -16.44 11.44
#